data_AF-A0A1M7Y3N0-F1
#
_entry.id   AF-A0A1M7Y3N0-F1
#
_cell.length_a   1.000
_cell.length_b   1.000
_cell.length_c   1.000
_cell.angle_alpha   90.00
_cell.angle_beta   90.00
_cell.angle_gamma   90.00
#
_symmetry.space_group_name_H-M   'P 1'
#
loop_
_entity.id
_entity.type
_entity.pdbx_description
1 polymer ?
#
loop_
_entity_poly.entity_id
_entity_poly.type
_entity_poly.pdbx_seq_one_letter_code
_entity_poly.pdbx_strand_id
1 'polypeptide(L)'
;MIKISELPIPTDNLYKFIAISGLIILLLSIVLPLYWSNDLQSKAIELGTEIAVLQMKNDLLGEDVRKVEKQLSTTENSNGVIGKETKQLHEKSKNDLRSIQFSTIEIKGKINLQEYYLKMLKKISIYAFLGIVIGLILSIYGFKFWYIKLQQPLDLQLYSIINKNDR
;
A
#
# COMPACT_ATOMS: atom_id res chain seq x y z
N MET A 1 5.51 59.28 21.39
CA MET A 1 6.02 58.68 20.13
C MET A 1 6.54 57.30 20.49
N ILE A 2 5.76 56.24 20.26
CA ILE A 2 6.13 54.87 20.66
C ILE A 2 7.17 54.38 19.63
N LYS A 3 8.38 54.03 20.10
CA LYS A 3 9.42 53.45 19.24
C LYS A 3 8.98 52.07 18.79
N ILE A 4 8.64 51.94 17.51
CA ILE A 4 8.22 50.69 16.85
C ILE A 4 9.34 49.62 16.94
N SER A 5 10.59 50.01 17.20
CA SER A 5 11.76 49.12 17.28
C SER A 5 11.85 48.22 18.52
N GLU A 6 10.98 48.37 19.52
CA GLU A 6 10.98 47.54 20.74
C GLU A 6 9.86 46.46 20.74
N LEU A 7 9.15 46.30 19.63
CA LEU A 7 8.16 45.23 19.49
C LEU A 7 8.84 43.86 19.65
N PRO A 8 8.32 42.98 20.53
CA PRO A 8 8.94 41.70 20.82
C PRO A 8 9.11 40.89 19.53
N ILE A 9 10.30 40.30 19.41
CA ILE A 9 10.77 39.41 18.34
C ILE A 9 9.60 38.52 17.85
N PRO A 10 9.42 38.33 16.52
CA PRO A 10 8.21 37.76 15.91
C PRO A 10 8.07 36.25 16.18
N THR A 11 7.83 35.91 17.44
CA THR A 11 7.43 34.58 17.92
C THR A 11 6.01 34.22 17.47
N ASP A 12 5.27 35.20 16.95
CA ASP A 12 3.98 35.08 16.29
C ASP A 12 3.97 34.03 15.16
N ASN A 13 5.05 33.95 14.38
CA ASN A 13 5.10 33.03 13.24
C ASN A 13 5.30 31.56 13.65
N LEU A 14 5.86 31.29 14.84
CA LEU A 14 6.21 29.93 15.23
C LEU A 14 4.96 29.06 15.51
N TYR A 15 4.01 29.56 16.30
CA TYR A 15 2.83 28.77 16.65
C TYR A 15 1.91 28.53 15.45
N LYS A 16 1.77 29.54 14.57
CA LYS A 16 1.07 29.41 13.29
C LYS A 16 1.75 28.36 12.40
N PHE A 17 3.08 28.39 12.31
CA PHE A 17 3.83 27.40 11.55
C PHE A 17 3.65 25.98 12.09
N ILE A 18 3.67 25.79 13.42
CA ILE A 18 3.40 24.48 14.05
C ILE A 18 1.97 24.01 13.74
N ALA A 19 0.98 24.90 13.82
CA ALA A 19 -0.41 24.56 13.51
C ALA A 19 -0.59 24.14 12.04
N ILE A 20 -0.05 24.91 11.11
CA ILE A 20 -0.14 24.67 9.67
C ILE A 20 0.65 23.42 9.28
N SER A 21 1.85 23.22 9.82
CA SER A 21 2.63 21.99 9.57
C SER A 21 1.91 20.74 10.09
N GLY A 22 1.25 20.82 11.26
CA GLY A 22 0.39 19.76 11.75
C GLY A 22 -0.76 19.42 10.78
N LEU A 23 -1.42 20.45 10.23
CA LEU A 23 -2.47 20.26 9.22
C LEU A 23 -1.93 19.67 7.91
N ILE A 24 -0.75 20.09 7.45
CA ILE A 24 -0.11 19.54 6.25
C ILE A 24 0.23 18.06 6.47
N ILE A 25 0.84 17.71 7.61
CA ILE A 25 1.14 16.31 7.95
C ILE A 25 -0.13 15.48 7.97
N LEU A 26 -1.20 16.00 8.58
CA LEU A 26 -2.50 15.35 8.63
C LEU A 26 -3.07 15.10 7.22
N LEU A 27 -3.06 16.13 6.36
CA LEU A 27 -3.55 16.03 4.99
C LEU A 27 -2.73 15.01 4.18
N LEU A 28 -1.41 15.07 4.25
CA LEU A 28 -0.52 14.15 3.54
C LEU A 28 -0.70 12.70 4.01
N SER A 29 -0.92 12.51 5.31
CA SER A 29 -1.17 11.19 5.92
C SER A 29 -2.51 10.58 5.51
N ILE A 30 -3.43 11.37 4.97
CA ILE A 30 -4.70 10.89 4.42
C ILE A 30 -4.57 10.69 2.90
N VAL A 31 -4.04 11.68 2.18
CA VAL A 31 -4.04 11.70 0.71
C VAL A 31 -3.03 10.71 0.12
N LEU A 32 -1.79 10.65 0.64
CA LEU A 32 -0.75 9.78 0.07
C LEU A 32 -1.10 8.28 0.18
N PRO A 33 -1.58 7.78 1.34
CA PRO A 33 -1.98 6.37 1.46
C PRO A 33 -3.16 6.02 0.56
N LEU A 34 -4.13 6.91 0.38
CA LEU A 34 -5.26 6.67 -0.53
C LEU A 34 -4.78 6.50 -1.97
N TYR A 35 -3.88 7.37 -2.42
CA TYR A 35 -3.31 7.29 -3.77
C TYR A 35 -2.50 6.00 -3.98
N TRP A 36 -1.57 5.67 -3.08
CA TRP A 36 -0.75 4.46 -3.21
C TRP A 36 -1.50 3.17 -2.93
N SER A 37 -2.49 3.18 -2.03
CA SER A 37 -3.27 1.99 -1.71
C SER A 37 -4.06 1.51 -2.92
N ASN A 38 -4.63 2.43 -3.70
CA ASN A 38 -5.41 2.08 -4.91
C ASN A 38 -4.52 1.43 -5.98
N ASP A 39 -3.32 1.96 -6.21
CA ASP A 39 -2.36 1.38 -7.18
C ASP A 39 -1.89 -0.01 -6.72
N LEU A 40 -1.50 -0.15 -5.45
CA LEU A 40 -1.05 -1.42 -4.89
C LEU A 40 -2.16 -2.47 -4.83
N GLN A 41 -3.40 -2.07 -4.54
CA GLN A 41 -4.56 -2.97 -4.52
C GLN A 41 -4.87 -3.45 -5.94
N SER A 42 -4.81 -2.57 -6.93
CA SER A 42 -5.03 -2.94 -8.34
C SER A 42 -3.99 -3.97 -8.80
N LYS A 43 -2.71 -3.74 -8.50
CA LYS A 43 -1.61 -4.70 -8.78
C LYS A 43 -1.80 -6.04 -8.06
N ALA A 44 -2.26 -6.02 -6.80
CA ALA A 44 -2.52 -7.24 -6.05
C ALA A 44 -3.70 -8.05 -6.61
N ILE A 45 -4.73 -7.39 -7.15
CA ILE A 45 -5.87 -8.02 -7.83
C ILE A 45 -5.45 -8.61 -9.18
N GLU A 46 -4.68 -7.86 -9.96
CA GLU A 46 -4.15 -8.32 -11.25
C GLU A 46 -3.29 -9.58 -11.07
N LEU A 47 -2.32 -9.55 -10.13
CA LEU A 47 -1.51 -10.71 -9.80
C LEU A 47 -2.35 -11.89 -9.29
N GLY A 48 -3.37 -11.63 -8.46
CA GLY A 48 -4.28 -12.68 -7.99
C GLY A 48 -5.06 -13.34 -9.13
N THR A 49 -5.50 -12.55 -10.11
CA THR A 49 -6.18 -13.05 -11.31
C THR A 49 -5.24 -13.89 -12.17
N GLU A 50 -4.00 -13.43 -12.37
CA GLU A 50 -2.99 -14.15 -13.13
C GLU A 50 -2.62 -15.50 -12.45
N ILE A 51 -2.45 -15.50 -11.12
CA ILE A 51 -2.24 -16.72 -10.33
C ILE A 51 -3.40 -17.70 -10.54
N ALA A 52 -4.65 -17.24 -10.47
CA ALA A 52 -5.83 -18.09 -10.66
C ALA A 52 -5.88 -18.70 -12.06
N VAL A 53 -5.58 -17.92 -13.10
CA VAL A 53 -5.50 -18.43 -14.49
C VAL A 53 -4.38 -19.46 -14.64
N LEU A 54 -3.21 -19.22 -14.04
CA LEU A 54 -2.09 -20.15 -14.10
C LEU A 54 -2.38 -21.44 -13.34
N GLN A 55 -3.05 -21.38 -12.18
CA GLN A 55 -3.48 -22.56 -11.43
C GLN A 55 -4.46 -23.40 -12.25
N MET A 56 -5.49 -22.77 -12.85
CA MET A 56 -6.44 -23.47 -13.71
C MET A 56 -5.76 -24.15 -14.92
N LYS A 57 -4.80 -23.48 -15.56
CA LYS A 57 -4.01 -24.09 -16.65
C LYS A 57 -3.21 -25.30 -16.15
N ASN A 58 -2.60 -25.18 -14.97
CA ASN A 58 -1.82 -26.24 -14.35
C ASN A 58 -2.69 -27.46 -14.00
N ASP A 59 -3.90 -27.22 -13.50
CA ASP A 59 -4.87 -28.28 -13.20
C ASP A 59 -5.30 -29.03 -14.46
N LEU A 60 -5.62 -28.30 -15.55
CA LEU A 60 -5.96 -28.90 -16.84
C LEU A 60 -4.81 -29.74 -17.42
N LEU A 61 -3.59 -29.21 -17.39
CA LEU A 61 -2.38 -29.93 -17.80
C LEU A 61 -2.16 -31.19 -16.95
N GLY A 62 -2.38 -31.11 -15.64
CA GLY A 62 -2.30 -32.25 -14.72
C GLY A 62 -3.33 -33.32 -15.03
N GLU A 63 -4.56 -32.96 -15.39
CA GLU A 63 -5.58 -33.91 -15.82
C GLU A 63 -5.20 -34.64 -17.12
N ASP A 64 -4.65 -33.91 -18.10
CA ASP A 64 -4.24 -34.48 -19.37
C ASP A 64 -3.06 -35.45 -19.20
N VAL A 65 -2.09 -35.11 -18.34
CA VAL A 65 -1.00 -36.02 -17.95
C VAL A 65 -1.56 -37.31 -17.33
N ARG A 66 -2.54 -37.22 -16.41
CA ARG A 66 -3.18 -38.39 -15.79
C ARG A 66 -3.93 -39.26 -16.80
N LYS A 67 -4.61 -38.65 -17.78
CA LYS A 67 -5.30 -39.40 -18.86
C LYS A 67 -4.29 -40.16 -19.71
N VAL A 68 -3.18 -39.52 -20.10
CA VAL A 68 -2.09 -40.15 -20.86
C VAL A 68 -1.45 -41.30 -20.09
N GLU A 69 -1.18 -41.11 -18.79
CA GLU A 69 -0.61 -42.16 -17.93
C GLU A 69 -1.54 -43.37 -17.78
N LYS A 70 -2.85 -43.13 -17.68
CA LYS A 70 -3.85 -44.20 -17.66
C LYS A 70 -3.91 -44.97 -18.99
N GLN A 71 -3.79 -44.28 -20.13
CA GLN A 71 -3.73 -44.93 -21.45
C GLN A 71 -2.45 -45.76 -21.61
N LEU A 72 -1.31 -45.27 -21.11
CA LEU A 72 -0.04 -45.99 -21.11
C LEU A 72 -0.13 -47.29 -20.29
N SER A 73 -0.62 -47.21 -19.05
CA SER A 73 -0.75 -48.39 -18.18
C SER A 73 -1.73 -49.45 -18.73
N THR A 74 -2.77 -49.03 -19.47
CA THR A 74 -3.69 -49.96 -20.13
C THR A 74 -3.03 -50.65 -21.33
N THR A 75 -2.16 -49.94 -22.05
CA THR A 75 -1.45 -50.44 -23.24
C THR A 75 -0.31 -51.40 -22.85
N GLU A 76 0.45 -51.10 -21.81
CA GLU A 76 1.53 -51.96 -21.31
C GLU A 76 1.04 -53.36 -20.91
N ASN A 77 -0.14 -53.44 -20.28
CA ASN A 77 -0.74 -54.72 -19.90
C ASN A 77 -1.20 -55.58 -21.09
N SER A 78 -1.30 -55.01 -22.30
CA SER A 78 -1.80 -55.70 -23.49
C SER A 78 -0.73 -56.41 -24.33
N ASN A 79 0.51 -56.56 -23.83
CA ASN A 79 1.62 -57.35 -24.43
C ASN A 79 2.02 -57.03 -25.90
N GLY A 80 1.48 -55.98 -26.51
CA GLY A 80 1.75 -55.60 -27.89
C GLY A 80 2.78 -54.49 -27.97
N VAL A 81 4.00 -54.82 -28.40
CA VAL A 81 5.04 -53.94 -28.98
C VAL A 81 4.84 -52.44 -28.71
N ILE A 82 5.59 -51.90 -27.73
CA ILE A 82 5.69 -50.46 -27.44
C ILE A 82 6.11 -49.73 -28.73
N GLY A 83 5.12 -49.28 -29.49
CA GLY A 83 5.31 -48.61 -30.77
C GLY A 83 5.95 -47.24 -30.60
N LYS A 84 6.61 -46.73 -31.64
CA LYS A 84 7.26 -45.40 -31.64
C LYS A 84 6.35 -44.27 -31.11
N GLU A 85 5.04 -44.38 -31.29
CA GLU A 85 4.03 -43.44 -30.77
C GLU A 85 4.00 -43.36 -29.24
N THR A 86 4.07 -44.49 -28.53
CA THR A 86 4.08 -44.49 -27.05
C THR A 86 5.33 -43.81 -26.48
N LYS A 87 6.50 -43.96 -27.13
CA LYS A 87 7.72 -43.24 -26.75
C LYS A 87 7.59 -41.74 -26.95
N GLN A 88 6.99 -41.31 -28.06
CA GLN A 88 6.73 -39.88 -28.31
C GLN A 88 5.76 -39.31 -27.27
N LEU A 89 4.72 -40.06 -26.92
CA LEU A 89 3.74 -39.67 -25.90
C LEU A 89 4.38 -39.56 -24.51
N HIS A 90 5.28 -40.49 -24.17
CA HIS A 90 6.02 -40.46 -22.90
C HIS A 90 6.97 -39.24 -22.81
N GLU A 91 7.74 -38.98 -23.87
CA GLU A 91 8.59 -37.77 -23.93
C GLU A 91 7.76 -36.48 -23.86
N LYS A 92 6.59 -36.44 -24.51
CA LYS A 92 5.65 -35.32 -24.39
C LYS A 92 5.18 -35.13 -22.95
N SER A 93 4.69 -36.19 -22.30
CA SER A 93 4.23 -36.14 -20.90
C SER A 93 5.34 -35.69 -19.95
N LYS A 94 6.59 -36.14 -20.17
CA LYS A 94 7.76 -35.71 -19.40
C LYS A 94 8.07 -34.23 -19.57
N ASN A 95 7.91 -33.70 -20.78
CA ASN A 95 8.07 -32.26 -21.05
C ASN A 95 6.93 -31.44 -20.44
N ASP A 96 5.70 -31.96 -20.47
CA ASP A 96 4.54 -31.32 -19.82
C ASP A 96 4.70 -31.30 -18.29
N LEU A 97 5.23 -32.35 -17.69
CA LEU A 97 5.56 -32.35 -16.25
C LEU A 97 6.61 -31.29 -15.89
N ARG A 98 7.63 -31.10 -16.73
CA ARG A 98 8.63 -30.03 -16.53
C ARG A 98 8.01 -28.65 -16.64
N SER A 99 7.08 -28.44 -17.58
CA SER A 99 6.40 -27.15 -17.74
C SER A 99 5.45 -26.85 -16.58
N ILE A 100 4.77 -27.87 -16.04
CA ILE A 100 3.98 -27.81 -14.79
C ILE A 100 4.86 -27.38 -13.60
N GLN A 101 6.03 -28.01 -13.44
CA GLN A 101 6.98 -27.66 -12.37
C GLN A 101 7.46 -26.21 -12.51
N PHE A 102 7.81 -25.79 -13.72
CA PHE A 102 8.21 -24.41 -13.99
C PHE A 102 7.09 -23.41 -13.64
N SER A 103 5.87 -23.69 -14.10
CA SER A 103 4.69 -22.85 -13.82
C SER A 103 4.38 -22.78 -12.32
N THR A 104 4.61 -23.88 -11.58
CA THR A 104 4.43 -23.91 -10.12
C THR A 104 5.44 -23.01 -9.40
N ILE A 105 6.70 -22.99 -9.87
CA ILE A 105 7.73 -22.08 -9.35
C ILE A 105 7.34 -20.64 -9.65
N GLU A 106 6.86 -20.36 -10.87
CA GLU A 106 6.39 -19.02 -11.28
C GLU A 106 5.21 -18.55 -10.42
N ILE A 107 4.18 -19.39 -10.24
CA ILE A 107 3.03 -19.13 -9.37
C ILE A 107 3.51 -18.81 -7.94
N LYS A 108 4.43 -19.61 -7.39
CA LYS A 108 4.98 -19.38 -6.05
C LYS A 108 5.70 -18.03 -5.96
N GLY A 109 6.45 -17.65 -6.99
CA GLY A 109 7.07 -16.33 -7.10
C GLY A 109 6.04 -15.20 -7.05
N LYS A 110 4.96 -15.32 -7.84
CA LYS A 110 3.86 -14.35 -7.88
C LYS A 110 3.09 -14.26 -6.56
N ILE A 111 2.82 -15.38 -5.89
CA ILE A 111 2.20 -15.40 -4.55
C ILE A 111 3.07 -14.64 -3.54
N ASN A 112 4.37 -14.90 -3.51
CA ASN A 112 5.29 -14.19 -2.61
C ASN A 112 5.30 -12.68 -2.89
N LEU A 113 5.22 -12.27 -4.15
CA LEU A 113 5.13 -10.87 -4.55
C LEU A 113 3.81 -10.23 -4.12
N GLN A 114 2.69 -10.94 -4.28
CA GLN A 114 1.38 -10.48 -3.81
C GLN A 114 1.37 -10.30 -2.28
N GLU A 115 1.90 -11.27 -1.53
CA GLU A 115 2.05 -11.17 -0.08
C GLU A 115 2.91 -9.97 0.33
N TYR A 116 3.98 -9.69 -0.43
CA TYR A 116 4.83 -8.53 -0.21
C TYR A 116 4.04 -7.22 -0.35
N TYR A 117 3.22 -7.07 -1.40
CA TYR A 117 2.37 -5.89 -1.57
C TYR A 117 1.32 -5.74 -0.46
N LEU A 118 0.69 -6.83 -0.03
CA LEU A 118 -0.25 -6.80 1.11
C LEU A 118 0.45 -6.39 2.42
N LYS A 119 1.68 -6.85 2.65
CA LYS A 119 2.50 -6.42 3.81
C LYS A 119 2.87 -4.94 3.70
N MET A 120 3.18 -4.45 2.50
CA MET A 120 3.48 -3.03 2.26
C MET A 120 2.25 -2.14 2.51
N LEU A 121 1.06 -2.55 2.05
CA LEU A 121 -0.21 -1.86 2.34
C LEU A 121 -0.47 -1.72 3.84
N LYS A 122 -0.26 -2.80 4.61
CA LYS A 122 -0.38 -2.76 6.08
C LYS A 122 0.60 -1.77 6.71
N LYS A 123 1.85 -1.75 6.27
CA LYS A 123 2.86 -0.78 6.77
C LYS A 123 2.46 0.66 6.45
N ILE A 124 2.02 0.93 5.22
CA ILE A 124 1.54 2.27 4.81
C ILE A 124 0.38 2.71 5.71
N SER A 125 -0.58 1.83 6.00
CA SER A 125 -1.69 2.13 6.90
C SER A 125 -1.23 2.48 8.33
N ILE A 126 -0.24 1.76 8.87
CA ILE A 126 0.33 2.07 10.19
C ILE A 126 1.01 3.45 10.19
N TYR A 127 1.83 3.76 9.18
CA TYR A 127 2.49 5.06 9.09
C TYR A 127 1.49 6.20 8.87
N ALA A 128 0.44 5.97 8.08
CA ALA A 128 -0.66 6.92 7.90
C ALA A 128 -1.35 7.24 9.23
N PHE A 129 -1.69 6.22 10.01
CA PHE A 129 -2.31 6.39 11.31
C PHE A 129 -1.42 7.19 12.27
N LEU A 130 -0.13 6.87 12.35
CA LEU A 130 0.83 7.63 13.15
C LEU A 130 0.93 9.09 12.70
N GLY A 131 0.97 9.33 11.39
CA GLY A 131 1.00 10.68 10.82
C GLY A 131 -0.26 11.48 11.15
N ILE A 132 -1.45 10.86 11.12
CA ILE A 132 -2.71 11.50 11.55
C ILE A 132 -2.65 11.90 13.02
N VAL A 133 -2.22 10.99 13.90
CA VAL A 133 -2.11 11.26 15.34
C VAL A 133 -1.13 12.40 15.61
N ILE A 134 0.06 12.37 15.00
CA ILE A 134 1.08 13.42 15.15
C ILE A 134 0.57 14.75 14.59
N GLY A 135 -0.04 14.75 13.41
CA GLY A 135 -0.59 15.94 12.76
C GLY A 135 -1.69 16.60 13.59
N LEU A 136 -2.61 15.80 14.16
CA LEU A 136 -3.65 16.29 15.08
C LEU A 136 -3.04 16.94 16.33
N ILE A 137 -2.08 16.26 16.96
CA ILE A 137 -1.41 16.77 18.16
C ILE A 137 -0.75 18.13 17.85
N LEU A 138 0.08 18.20 16.81
CA LEU A 138 0.76 19.44 16.42
C LEU A 138 -0.22 20.55 16.08
N SER A 139 -1.28 20.23 15.35
CA SER A 139 -2.32 21.21 14.97
C SER A 139 -3.02 21.78 16.21
N ILE A 140 -3.48 20.93 17.13
CA ILE A 140 -4.18 21.34 18.36
C ILE A 140 -3.26 22.19 19.25
N TYR A 141 -2.02 21.74 19.48
CA TYR A 141 -1.08 22.52 20.30
C TYR A 141 -0.68 23.83 19.64
N GLY A 142 -0.45 23.82 18.31
CA GLY A 142 -0.15 25.02 17.55
C GLY A 142 -1.25 26.07 17.65
N PHE A 143 -2.51 25.68 17.40
CA PHE A 143 -3.66 26.58 17.53
C PHE A 143 -3.88 27.05 18.97
N LYS A 144 -3.75 26.16 19.95
CA LYS A 144 -3.90 26.51 21.38
C LYS A 144 -2.86 27.55 21.82
N PHE A 145 -1.59 27.35 21.50
CA PHE A 145 -0.55 28.31 21.85
C PHE A 145 -0.68 29.61 21.08
N TRP A 146 -1.04 29.54 19.80
CA TRP A 146 -1.30 30.74 19.02
C TRP A 146 -2.41 31.59 19.65
N TYR A 147 -3.52 30.98 20.05
CA TYR A 147 -4.61 31.69 20.70
C TYR A 147 -4.20 32.32 22.04
N ILE A 148 -3.61 31.53 22.94
CA ILE A 148 -3.28 31.98 24.31
C ILE A 148 -2.15 33.02 24.30
N LYS A 149 -1.09 32.79 23.52
CA LYS A 149 0.12 33.61 23.58
C LYS A 149 0.08 34.83 22.66
N LEU A 150 -0.74 34.82 21.62
CA LEU A 150 -0.78 35.90 20.65
C LEU A 150 -2.15 36.56 20.58
N GLN A 151 -3.20 35.79 20.27
CA GLN A 151 -4.53 36.36 20.02
C GLN A 151 -5.07 37.07 21.26
N GLN A 152 -5.05 36.40 22.41
CA GLN A 152 -5.59 36.97 23.66
C GLN A 152 -4.89 38.28 24.09
N PRO A 153 -3.55 38.40 24.10
CA PRO A 153 -2.89 39.68 24.35
C PRO A 153 -3.23 40.79 23.36
N LEU A 154 -3.32 40.48 22.06
CA LEU A 154 -3.67 41.46 21.03
C LEU A 154 -5.11 41.97 21.19
N ASP A 155 -6.05 41.06 21.47
CA ASP A 155 -7.45 41.42 21.69
C ASP A 155 -7.61 42.32 22.93
N LEU A 156 -6.86 42.05 24.01
CA LEU A 156 -6.84 42.90 25.21
C LEU A 156 -6.26 44.30 24.91
N GLN A 157 -5.18 44.38 24.12
CA GLN A 157 -4.61 45.66 23.71
C GLN A 157 -5.59 46.48 22.85
N LEU A 158 -6.23 45.83 21.87
CA LEU A 158 -7.22 46.46 21.00
C LEU A 158 -8.40 47.02 21.82
N TYR A 159 -8.91 46.25 22.78
CA TYR A 159 -9.98 46.69 23.68
C TYR A 159 -9.59 47.93 24.49
N SER A 160 -8.33 48.02 24.96
CA SER A 160 -7.85 49.19 25.70
C SER A 160 -7.75 50.46 24.84
N ILE A 161 -7.40 50.32 23.55
CA ILE A 161 -7.29 51.44 22.61
C ILE A 161 -8.67 52.00 22.26
N ILE A 162 -9.63 51.12 21.99
CA ILE A 162 -11.01 51.52 21.67
C ILE A 162 -11.61 52.33 22.81
N ASN A 163 -11.56 51.81 24.05
CA ASN A 163 -12.11 52.50 25.22
C ASN A 163 -11.43 53.85 25.56
N LYS A 164 -10.21 54.08 25.08
CA LYS A 164 -9.49 55.34 25.29
C LYS A 164 -9.92 56.42 24.30
N ASN A 165 -10.30 56.04 23.07
CA ASN A 165 -10.73 56.99 22.05
C ASN A 165 -12.18 57.46 22.25
N ASP A 166 -13.00 56.72 22.99
CA ASP A 166 -14.38 57.09 23.32
C ASP A 166 -14.50 58.10 24.47
N ARG A 167 -13.38 58.51 25.08
CA ARG A 167 -13.30 59.50 26.17
C ARG A 167 -12.59 60.76 25.72
#